data_AF-A0A349PW05-F1
#
_entry.id   AF-A0A349PW05-F1
#
_cell.length_a   1.000
_cell.length_b   1.000
_cell.length_c   1.000
_cell.angle_alpha   90.00
_cell.angle_beta   90.00
_cell.angle_gamma   90.00
#
_symmetry.space_group_name_H-M   'P 1'
#
loop_
_entity.id
_entity.type
_entity.pdbx_description
1 polymer ?
#
loop_
_entity_poly.entity_id
_entity_poly.type
_entity_poly.pdbx_seq_one_letter_code
_entity_poly.pdbx_strand_id
1 'polypeptide(L)' 'PAKNVVRERPAPGDVVILLGGRTGRDGIGGATGSSKSHDMKSLTTMASEVQKGNAPEERKIQRLFRNGEVTRLIKRCN' A
#
# COMPACT_ATOMS: atom_id res chain seq x y z
N PRO A 1 -3.03 19.28 -1.98
CA PRO A 1 -2.58 18.20 -1.07
C PRO A 1 -3.68 17.76 -0.10
N ALA A 2 -4.01 18.50 0.96
CA ALA A 2 -5.13 18.13 1.84
C ALA A 2 -6.52 18.48 1.26
N LYS A 3 -6.66 19.69 0.70
CA LYS A 3 -7.91 20.18 0.11
C LYS A 3 -8.46 19.37 -1.08
N ASN A 4 -7.66 18.47 -1.64
CA ASN A 4 -8.08 17.62 -2.77
C ASN A 4 -8.55 16.24 -2.30
N VAL A 5 -8.35 15.88 -1.02
CA VAL A 5 -8.69 14.57 -0.47
C VAL A 5 -10.18 14.54 -0.15
N VAL A 6 -10.88 13.58 -0.75
CA VAL A 6 -12.26 13.25 -0.44
C VAL A 6 -12.29 12.13 0.60
N ARG A 7 -13.21 12.21 1.57
CA ARG A 7 -13.36 11.22 2.65
C ARG A 7 -14.80 10.73 2.78
N GLU A 8 -15.43 10.48 1.64
CA GLU A 8 -16.78 9.96 1.60
C GLU A 8 -16.81 8.47 1.97
N ARG A 9 -18.03 7.94 2.18
CA ARG A 9 -18.24 6.51 2.47
C ARG A 9 -18.55 5.80 1.14
N PRO A 10 -17.85 4.68 0.82
CA PRO A 10 -18.21 3.85 -0.32
C PRO A 10 -19.65 3.37 -0.24
N ALA A 11 -20.32 3.30 -1.39
CA ALA A 11 -21.69 2.86 -1.57
C ALA A 11 -21.74 1.62 -2.48
N PRO A 12 -22.83 0.83 -2.45
CA PRO A 12 -23.02 -0.27 -3.40
C PRO A 12 -22.89 0.21 -4.85
N GLY A 13 -22.12 -0.51 -5.66
CA GLY A 13 -21.84 -0.16 -7.05
C GLY A 13 -20.54 0.63 -7.27
N ASP A 14 -19.91 1.15 -6.21
CA ASP A 14 -18.56 1.72 -6.32
C ASP A 14 -17.53 0.63 -6.65
N VAL A 15 -16.50 0.99 -7.40
CA VAL A 15 -15.39 0.10 -7.75
C VAL A 15 -14.18 0.31 -6.84
N VAL A 16 -13.55 -0.79 -6.44
CA VAL A 16 -12.28 -0.77 -5.72
C VAL A 16 -11.15 -0.99 -6.72
N ILE A 17 -10.19 -0.08 -6.74
CA ILE A 17 -9.04 -0.16 -7.65
C ILE A 17 -7.78 -0.42 -6.82
N LEU A 18 -7.04 -1.47 -7.19
CA LEU A 18 -5.67 -1.68 -6.74
C LEU A 18 -4.73 -0.98 -7.72
N LEU A 19 -3.95 -0.03 -7.24
CA LEU A 19 -3.03 0.77 -8.04
C LEU A 19 -1.61 0.71 -7.47
N GLY A 20 -0.64 0.43 -8.33
CA GLY A 20 0.79 0.48 -7.99
C GLY A 20 1.59 -0.57 -8.75
N GLY A 21 2.69 -1.01 -8.15
CA GLY A 21 3.51 -2.10 -8.68
C GLY A 21 2.75 -3.44 -8.72
N ARG A 22 3.27 -4.38 -9.51
CA ARG A 22 2.72 -5.74 -9.59
C ARG A 22 2.84 -6.46 -8.25
N THR A 23 1.78 -7.13 -7.82
CA THR A 23 1.79 -7.96 -6.61
C THR A 23 2.79 -9.10 -6.73
N GLY A 24 3.72 -9.17 -5.77
CA GLY A 24 4.72 -10.23 -5.61
C GLY A 24 4.34 -11.24 -4.52
N ARG A 25 5.35 -11.93 -3.99
CA ARG A 25 5.22 -12.84 -2.84
C ARG A 25 6.06 -12.40 -1.63
N ASP A 26 6.64 -11.21 -1.71
CA ASP A 26 7.37 -10.59 -0.61
C ASP A 26 6.39 -10.01 0.44
N GLY A 27 6.83 -9.92 1.69
CA GLY A 27 5.98 -9.50 2.80
C GLY A 27 4.87 -10.47 3.22
N ILE A 28 4.80 -11.68 2.66
CA ILE A 28 3.79 -12.68 3.06
C ILE A 28 4.05 -13.06 4.52
N GLY A 29 3.03 -12.90 5.36
CA GLY A 29 3.14 -13.14 6.80
C GLY A 29 3.72 -11.97 7.58
N GLY A 30 4.12 -10.86 6.92
CA GLY A 30 4.80 -9.73 7.57
C GLY A 30 4.03 -9.10 8.73
N ALA A 31 2.71 -8.96 8.63
CA ALA A 31 1.88 -8.42 9.72
C ALA A 31 1.84 -9.33 10.96
N THR A 32 1.88 -10.65 10.77
CA THR A 32 1.99 -11.62 11.86
C THR A 32 3.42 -11.70 12.37
N GLY A 33 4.41 -11.67 11.46
CA GLY A 33 5.84 -11.65 11.75
C GLY A 33 6.26 -10.46 12.61
N SER A 34 5.72 -9.27 12.34
CA SER A 34 5.98 -8.06 13.12
C SER A 34 5.46 -8.12 14.57
N SER A 35 4.65 -9.13 14.89
CA SER A 35 4.11 -9.35 16.25
C SER A 35 4.88 -10.42 17.03
N LYS A 36 5.92 -11.03 16.44
CA LYS A 36 6.75 -12.07 17.09
C LYS A 36 8.02 -11.46 17.68
N SER A 37 8.47 -11.98 18.83
CA SER A 37 9.78 -11.66 19.38
C SER A 37 10.88 -12.32 18.56
N HIS A 38 11.88 -11.55 18.14
CA HIS A 38 12.99 -12.06 17.34
C HIS A 38 13.93 -12.95 18.16
N ASP A 39 14.23 -14.13 17.64
CA ASP A 39 15.31 -15.01 18.12
C ASP A 39 16.30 -15.31 16.97
N MET A 40 17.46 -15.90 17.29
CA MET A 40 18.49 -16.20 16.27
C MET A 40 18.03 -17.20 15.19
N LYS A 41 16.92 -17.93 15.41
CA LYS A 41 16.33 -18.88 14.44
C LYS A 41 15.35 -18.20 13.46
N SER A 42 14.91 -16.99 13.77
CA SER A 42 13.97 -16.19 12.99
C SER A 42 14.55 -15.75 11.63
N LEU A 43 15.86 -15.53 11.56
CA LEU A 43 16.57 -15.02 10.37
C LEU A 43 16.46 -15.93 9.13
N THR A 44 16.41 -17.26 9.32
CA THR A 44 16.33 -18.22 8.20
C THR A 44 14.91 -18.56 7.79
N THR A 45 13.91 -18.32 8.65
CA THR A 45 12.50 -18.68 8.39
C THR A 45 11.63 -17.51 7.93
N MET A 46 12.08 -16.27 8.09
CA MET A 46 11.27 -15.06 7.84
C MET A 46 11.64 -14.29 6.55
N ALA A 47 12.42 -14.89 5.64
CA ALA A 47 12.87 -14.20 4.43
C ALA A 47 11.71 -13.71 3.51
N SER A 48 10.58 -14.43 3.50
CA SER A 48 9.38 -14.02 2.75
C SER A 48 8.57 -12.93 3.45
N GLU A 49 8.78 -12.69 4.75
CA GLU A 49 8.07 -11.68 5.54
C GLU A 49 8.63 -10.27 5.31
N VAL A 50 9.80 -10.16 4.66
CA VAL A 50 10.45 -8.90 4.31
C VAL A 50 9.93 -8.38 2.97
N GLN A 51 9.46 -7.14 2.94
CA GLN A 51 8.99 -6.46 1.73
C GLN A 51 10.15 -5.85 0.93
N LYS A 52 10.01 -5.84 -0.40
CA LYS A 52 10.95 -5.18 -1.30
C LYS A 52 10.35 -3.88 -1.82
N GLY A 53 10.88 -2.75 -1.36
CA GLY A 53 10.44 -1.42 -1.81
C GLY A 53 10.80 -1.12 -3.27
N ASN A 54 10.02 -0.25 -3.91
CA ASN A 54 10.26 0.23 -5.28
C ASN A 54 10.06 1.75 -5.34
N ALA A 55 11.12 2.49 -4.97
CA ALA A 55 11.07 3.94 -4.84
C ALA A 55 10.63 4.68 -6.14
N PRO A 56 11.04 4.27 -7.36
CA PRO A 56 10.51 4.85 -8.59
C PRO A 56 8.99 4.73 -8.75
N GLU A 57 8.40 3.56 -8.44
CA GLU A 57 6.94 3.37 -8.51
C GLU A 57 6.22 4.18 -7.43
N GLU A 58 6.73 4.18 -6.20
CA GLU A 58 6.20 5.03 -5.13
C GLU A 58 6.21 6.51 -5.52
N ARG A 59 7.26 6.98 -6.20
CA ARG A 59 7.33 8.37 -6.68
C ARG A 59 6.31 8.68 -7.77
N LYS A 60 6.01 7.74 -8.68
CA LYS A 60 4.95 7.90 -9.68
C LYS A 60 3.58 8.03 -8.99
N ILE A 61 3.31 7.18 -8.01
CA ILE A 61 2.07 7.20 -7.22
C ILE A 61 1.95 8.54 -6.47
N GLN A 62 3.01 8.99 -5.79
CA GLN A 62 3.02 10.29 -5.11
C GLN A 62 2.73 11.46 -6.06
N ARG A 63 3.24 11.41 -7.30
CA ARG A 63 2.95 12.44 -8.32
C ARG A 63 1.50 12.39 -8.79
N LEU A 64 0.95 11.19 -8.99
CA LEU A 64 -0.44 10.99 -9.36
C LEU A 64 -1.39 11.60 -8.31
N PHE A 65 -1.18 11.30 -7.03
CA PHE A 65 -2.00 11.83 -5.94
C PHE A 65 -1.80 13.34 -5.68
N ARG A 66 -0.76 13.96 -6.23
CA ARG A 66 -0.60 15.42 -6.21
C ARG A 66 -1.42 16.12 -7.29
N ASN A 67 -1.83 15.41 -8.35
CA ASN A 67 -2.74 15.95 -9.35
C ASN A 67 -4.15 16.04 -8.77
N GLY A 68 -4.64 17.27 -8.56
CA GLY A 68 -5.94 17.52 -7.95
C GLY A 68 -7.15 17.08 -8.78
N GLU A 69 -7.01 16.90 -10.10
CA GLU A 69 -8.08 16.31 -10.92
C GLU A 69 -8.24 14.83 -10.57
N VAL A 70 -7.13 14.09 -10.47
CA VAL A 70 -7.13 12.67 -10.13
C VAL A 70 -7.57 12.45 -8.67
N THR A 71 -7.00 13.19 -7.71
CA THR A 71 -7.29 12.98 -6.29
C THR A 71 -8.79 13.09 -5.98
N ARG A 72 -9.49 14.03 -6.64
CA ARG A 72 -10.92 14.28 -6.39
C ARG A 72 -11.85 13.22 -6.98
N LEU A 73 -11.37 12.42 -7.92
CA LEU A 73 -12.12 11.24 -8.43
C LEU A 73 -12.16 10.11 -7.39
N ILE A 74 -11.24 10.13 -6.42
CA ILE A 74 -11.06 9.05 -5.46
C ILE A 74 -11.93 9.32 -4.23
N LYS A 75 -13.07 8.62 -4.15
CA LYS A 75 -14.05 8.74 -3.05
C LYS A 75 -13.44 8.48 -1.66
N ARG A 76 -12.55 7.49 -1.58
CA ARG A 76 -11.81 7.11 -0.37
C ARG A 76 -10.52 6.37 -0.76
N CYS A 77 -9.44 6.64 -0.05
CA CYS A 77 -8.16 5.94 -0.13
C CYS A 77 -7.56 5.85 1.27
N ASN A 78 -6.85 4.76 1.55
CA ASN A 78 -6.26 4.46 2.86
C ASN A 78 -4.90 5.16 3.02
#